data_AF-A0A258AVY1-F1
#
_entry.id   AF-A0A258AVY1-F1
#
_cell.length_a   1.000
_cell.length_b   1.000
_cell.length_c   1.000
_cell.angle_alpha   90.00
_cell.angle_beta   90.00
_cell.angle_gamma   90.00
#
_symmetry.space_group_name_H-M   'P 1'
#
loop_
_entity.id
_entity.type
_entity.pdbx_description
1 polymer ?
#
loop_
_entity_poly.entity_id
_entity_poly.type
_entity_poly.pdbx_seq_one_letter_code
_entity_poly.pdbx_strand_id
1 'polypeptide(L)'
;MAESDSYTDQINLKAIVDFSSVKIQANKLWFVNGPYTVPTKISVMGRKWEPKWPDNVTSEAFTNFKKPLKPFENATIKLSTMSGRGLVQIKEQPTAANQWTLTIEIVDPPAGVDEYSLRISW
;
A
#
# COMPACT_ATOMS: atom_id res chain seq x y z
N MET A 1 -28.06 -10.89 10.65
CA MET A 1 -28.18 -9.43 10.52
C MET A 1 -26.78 -8.88 10.28
N ALA A 2 -26.61 -8.06 9.25
CA ALA A 2 -25.36 -7.86 8.53
C ALA A 2 -24.29 -7.11 9.34
N GLU A 3 -23.14 -7.75 9.52
CA GLU A 3 -21.93 -7.20 10.14
C GLU A 3 -21.02 -6.48 9.09
N SER A 4 -21.59 -6.11 7.93
CA SER A 4 -20.82 -5.63 6.77
C SER A 4 -20.43 -4.15 6.84
N ASP A 5 -20.89 -3.39 7.84
CA ASP A 5 -20.67 -1.94 7.92
C ASP A 5 -19.48 -1.51 8.78
N SER A 6 -18.84 -2.42 9.52
CA SER A 6 -17.79 -2.10 10.50
C SER A 6 -16.37 -2.06 9.93
N TYR A 7 -16.11 -2.71 8.80
CA TYR A 7 -14.78 -2.83 8.19
C TYR A 7 -14.71 -2.21 6.79
N THR A 8 -13.49 -2.05 6.28
CA THR A 8 -13.21 -1.79 4.86
C THR A 8 -12.30 -2.89 4.32
N ASP A 9 -12.59 -3.36 3.13
CA ASP A 9 -11.86 -4.41 2.40
C ASP A 9 -11.16 -3.86 1.14
N GLN A 10 -11.12 -2.53 1.02
CA GLN A 10 -10.45 -1.82 -0.04
C GLN A 10 -9.47 -0.81 0.57
N ILE A 11 -8.43 -0.45 -0.19
CA ILE A 11 -7.55 0.70 0.00
C ILE A 11 -7.37 1.41 -1.34
N ASN A 12 -7.58 2.72 -1.36
CA ASN A 12 -7.12 3.60 -2.42
C ASN A 12 -5.84 4.28 -1.96
N LEU A 13 -4.74 4.07 -2.68
CA LEU A 13 -3.44 4.66 -2.41
C LEU A 13 -3.06 5.58 -3.55
N LYS A 14 -2.58 6.78 -3.23
CA LYS A 14 -1.86 7.63 -4.19
C LYS A 14 -0.52 8.02 -3.62
N ALA A 15 0.52 8.05 -4.45
CA ALA A 15 1.84 8.55 -4.08
C ALA A 15 2.64 8.89 -5.33
N ILE A 16 3.58 9.82 -5.17
CA ILE A 16 4.69 9.97 -6.11
C ILE A 16 5.76 8.95 -5.71
N VAL A 17 6.08 8.03 -6.63
CA VAL A 17 6.98 6.90 -6.39
C VAL A 17 7.95 6.74 -7.57
N ASP A 18 9.17 6.31 -7.28
CA ASP A 18 10.16 5.83 -8.27
C ASP A 18 10.29 4.30 -8.17
N PHE A 19 10.84 3.83 -7.05
CA PHE A 19 10.91 2.41 -6.71
C PHE A 19 10.54 2.22 -5.25
N SER A 20 9.47 1.46 -4.96
CA SER A 20 9.07 1.16 -3.58
C SER A 20 8.16 -0.06 -3.49
N SER A 21 8.17 -0.71 -2.33
CA SER A 21 7.12 -1.65 -1.93
C SER A 21 6.13 -0.98 -0.98
N VAL A 22 4.86 -1.35 -1.10
CA VAL A 22 3.80 -1.05 -0.13
C VAL A 22 3.47 -2.35 0.60
N LYS A 23 3.51 -2.32 1.93
CA LYS A 23 3.13 -3.43 2.79
C LYS A 23 1.85 -3.14 3.55
N ILE A 24 0.96 -4.12 3.63
CA ILE A 24 -0.30 -4.03 4.38
C ILE A 24 -0.39 -5.26 5.30
N GLN A 25 -0.64 -5.01 6.57
CA GLN A 25 -0.82 -6.05 7.59
C GLN A 25 -1.76 -5.53 8.68
N ALA A 26 -2.78 -6.32 9.02
CA ALA A 26 -3.82 -5.92 9.98
C ALA A 26 -4.35 -4.51 9.67
N ASN A 27 -4.25 -3.56 10.59
CA ASN A 27 -4.68 -2.16 10.40
C ASN A 27 -3.50 -1.20 10.15
N LYS A 28 -2.47 -1.66 9.43
CA LYS A 28 -1.27 -0.90 9.11
C LYS A 28 -0.97 -0.96 7.61
N LEU A 29 -0.55 0.18 7.07
CA LEU A 29 0.08 0.29 5.75
C LEU A 29 1.41 1.02 5.90
N TRP A 30 2.49 0.51 5.33
CA TRP A 30 3.78 1.20 5.32
C TRP A 30 4.51 0.99 4.00
N PHE A 31 5.43 1.90 3.70
CA PHE A 31 6.31 1.76 2.54
C PHE A 31 7.66 1.19 2.97
N VAL A 32 8.25 0.42 2.05
CA VAL A 32 9.68 0.12 2.02
C VAL A 32 10.22 0.74 0.74
N ASN A 33 10.98 1.82 0.89
CA ASN A 33 11.64 2.55 -0.19
C ASN A 33 12.68 1.67 -0.88
N GLY A 34 12.82 1.88 -2.18
CA GLY A 34 13.93 1.36 -2.98
C GLY A 34 15.21 2.17 -2.82
N PRO A 35 16.15 2.06 -3.78
CA PRO A 35 17.45 2.74 -3.70
C PRO A 35 17.39 4.25 -3.99
N TYR A 36 16.22 4.77 -4.36
CA TYR A 36 16.06 6.14 -4.86
C TYR A 36 15.36 7.03 -3.82
N THR A 37 14.46 7.89 -4.29
CA THR A 37 13.76 8.84 -3.42
C THR A 37 12.58 8.19 -2.69
N VAL A 38 12.45 8.51 -1.40
CA VAL A 38 11.28 8.10 -0.63
C VAL A 38 10.00 8.63 -1.26
N PRO A 39 8.90 7.85 -1.24
CA PRO A 39 7.60 8.30 -1.72
C PRO A 39 7.15 9.64 -1.12
N THR A 40 6.53 10.48 -1.94
CA THR A 40 5.99 11.79 -1.54
C THR A 40 4.54 11.97 -2.00
N LYS A 41 3.89 13.06 -1.56
CA LYS A 41 2.46 13.34 -1.83
C LYS A 41 1.55 12.14 -1.56
N ILE A 42 1.84 11.40 -0.49
CA ILE A 42 1.15 10.16 -0.18
C ILE A 42 -0.25 10.47 0.33
N SER A 43 -1.24 9.75 -0.18
CA SER A 43 -2.59 9.72 0.40
C SER A 43 -3.11 8.30 0.49
N VAL A 44 -3.67 7.96 1.64
CA VAL A 44 -4.32 6.67 1.90
C VAL A 44 -5.79 6.97 2.16
N MET A 45 -6.68 6.42 1.34
CA MET A 45 -8.13 6.66 1.45
C MET A 45 -8.50 8.15 1.42
N GLY A 46 -7.80 8.93 0.60
CA GLY A 46 -7.97 10.38 0.50
C GLY A 46 -7.41 11.19 1.67
N ARG A 47 -6.86 10.53 2.71
CA ARG A 47 -6.17 11.20 3.81
C ARG A 47 -4.71 11.40 3.44
N LYS A 48 -4.25 12.66 3.42
CA LYS A 48 -2.84 13.00 3.25
C LYS A 48 -2.02 12.36 4.36
N TRP A 49 -0.86 11.83 4.01
CA TRP A 49 0.04 11.18 4.94
C TRP A 49 1.50 11.56 4.65
N GLU A 50 2.21 12.00 5.69
CA GLU A 50 3.62 12.39 5.64
C GLU A 50 4.37 11.58 6.71
N PRO A 51 4.77 10.33 6.41
CA PRO A 51 5.48 9.53 7.39
C PRO A 51 6.90 10.03 7.64
N LYS A 52 7.41 9.77 8.85
CA LYS A 52 8.85 9.82 9.09
C LYS A 52 9.53 8.61 8.47
N TRP A 53 10.78 8.80 8.07
CA TRP A 53 11.66 7.79 7.47
C TRP A 53 12.94 7.69 8.29
N PRO A 54 12.91 7.03 9.46
CA PRO A 54 14.04 7.02 10.39
C PRO A 54 15.34 6.45 9.79
N ASP A 55 15.23 5.57 8.81
CA ASP A 55 16.33 4.87 8.14
C ASP A 55 16.40 5.16 6.63
N ASN A 56 15.57 6.08 6.09
CA ASN A 56 15.35 6.32 4.65
C ASN A 56 14.88 5.10 3.84
N VAL A 57 14.55 3.99 4.50
CA VAL A 57 14.17 2.73 3.88
C VAL A 57 12.75 2.34 4.26
N THR A 58 12.37 2.42 5.53
CA THR A 58 11.05 2.02 6.03
C THR A 58 10.32 3.24 6.56
N SER A 59 9.10 3.49 6.06
CA SER A 59 8.27 4.54 6.62
C SER A 59 7.72 4.12 7.99
N GLU A 60 7.38 5.07 8.85
CA GLU A 60 6.39 4.80 9.91
C GLU A 60 5.11 4.22 9.29
N ALA A 61 4.25 3.56 10.07
CA ALA A 61 3.01 2.99 9.55
C ALA A 61 1.86 4.00 9.54
N PHE A 62 1.08 4.02 8.46
CA PHE A 62 -0.25 4.61 8.46
C PHE A 62 -1.22 3.70 9.22
N THR A 63 -1.87 4.26 10.24
CA THR A 63 -2.86 3.56 11.08
C THR A 63 -4.20 4.29 11.16
N ASN A 64 -4.28 5.50 10.60
CA ASN A 64 -5.46 6.36 10.65
C ASN A 64 -6.50 5.96 9.59
N PHE A 65 -7.00 4.73 9.65
CA PHE A 65 -8.12 4.28 8.83
C PHE A 65 -9.47 4.73 9.44
N LYS A 66 -10.45 5.11 8.61
CA LYS A 66 -11.78 5.53 9.11
C LYS A 66 -12.56 4.34 9.68
N LYS A 67 -12.45 3.20 9.00
CA LYS A 67 -12.93 1.89 9.43
C LYS A 67 -11.73 0.96 9.50
N PRO A 68 -11.67 0.02 10.47
CA PRO A 68 -10.63 -0.98 10.49
C PRO A 68 -10.59 -1.77 9.17
N LEU A 69 -9.40 -2.20 8.77
CA LEU A 69 -9.21 -3.10 7.63
C LEU A 69 -9.77 -4.49 7.95
N LYS A 70 -10.50 -5.08 7.00
CA LYS A 70 -10.93 -6.47 7.09
C LYS A 70 -9.69 -7.38 7.05
N PRO A 71 -9.62 -8.43 7.88
CA PRO A 71 -8.49 -9.36 7.84
C PRO A 71 -8.32 -10.06 6.47
N PHE A 72 -7.12 -10.54 6.17
CA PHE A 72 -6.81 -11.21 4.89
C PHE A 72 -7.07 -12.72 4.91
N GLU A 73 -7.50 -13.30 6.03
CA GLU A 73 -7.84 -14.71 6.11
C GLU A 73 -8.92 -15.05 5.05
N ASN A 74 -8.58 -15.94 4.11
CA ASN A 74 -9.42 -16.35 2.97
C ASN A 74 -9.76 -15.23 1.96
N ALA A 75 -9.01 -14.13 1.98
CA ALA A 75 -9.12 -13.05 1.03
C ALA A 75 -8.63 -13.43 -0.38
N THR A 76 -9.23 -12.84 -1.41
CA THR A 76 -8.68 -12.87 -2.77
C THR A 76 -8.26 -11.45 -3.16
N ILE A 77 -6.94 -11.21 -3.17
CA ILE A 77 -6.41 -9.87 -3.46
C ILE A 77 -6.63 -9.51 -4.92
N LYS A 78 -7.22 -8.34 -5.15
CA LYS A 78 -7.31 -7.67 -6.44
C LYS A 78 -6.55 -6.37 -6.39
N LEU A 79 -5.65 -6.20 -7.35
CA LEU A 79 -4.85 -4.99 -7.53
C LEU A 79 -5.26 -4.35 -8.85
N SER A 80 -5.54 -3.05 -8.82
CA SER A 80 -5.84 -2.26 -10.01
C SER A 80 -5.06 -0.96 -10.01
N THR A 81 -4.29 -0.73 -11.07
CA THR A 81 -3.51 0.48 -11.28
C THR A 81 -4.33 1.45 -12.13
N MET A 82 -4.69 2.59 -11.56
CA MET A 82 -5.50 3.62 -12.22
C MET A 82 -4.64 4.66 -12.92
N SER A 83 -3.44 4.91 -12.40
CA SER A 83 -2.40 5.75 -13.01
C SER A 83 -1.01 5.28 -12.57
N GLY A 84 0.00 5.63 -13.37
CA GLY A 84 1.41 5.27 -13.19
C GLY A 84 1.96 4.64 -14.46
N ARG A 85 3.18 5.05 -14.87
CA ARG A 85 3.85 4.54 -16.07
C ARG A 85 4.48 3.16 -15.89
N GLY A 86 5.05 2.93 -14.72
CA GLY A 86 5.81 1.71 -14.42
C GLY A 86 4.96 0.49 -14.05
N LEU A 87 5.66 -0.60 -13.73
CA LEU A 87 5.07 -1.86 -13.31
C LEU A 87 4.57 -1.77 -11.87
N VAL A 88 3.34 -2.24 -11.65
CA VAL A 88 2.77 -2.45 -10.31
C VAL A 88 2.31 -3.90 -10.20
N GLN A 89 2.81 -4.63 -9.21
CA GLN A 89 2.51 -6.06 -9.07
C GLN A 89 2.40 -6.48 -7.61
N ILE A 90 1.64 -7.56 -7.36
CA ILE A 90 1.65 -8.23 -6.06
C ILE A 90 2.93 -9.05 -5.98
N LYS A 91 3.85 -8.65 -5.09
CA LYS A 91 5.12 -9.34 -4.85
C LYS A 91 4.96 -10.53 -3.91
N GLU A 92 4.15 -10.35 -2.86
CA GLU A 92 3.85 -11.41 -1.88
C GLU A 92 2.37 -11.37 -1.51
N GLN A 93 1.69 -12.51 -1.61
CA GLN A 93 0.33 -12.69 -1.12
C GLN A 93 0.33 -12.78 0.42
N PRO A 94 -0.74 -12.33 1.11
CA PRO A 94 -0.85 -12.51 2.56
C PRO A 94 -1.08 -14.00 2.87
N THR A 95 -0.23 -14.56 3.72
CA THR A 95 -0.27 -15.95 4.16
C THR A 95 0.03 -16.04 5.64
N ALA A 96 -0.35 -17.14 6.30
CA ALA A 96 0.02 -17.35 7.71
C ALA A 96 1.56 -17.29 7.93
N ALA A 97 2.36 -17.75 6.95
CA ALA A 97 3.82 -17.75 7.03
C ALA A 97 4.45 -16.35 7.04
N ASN A 98 3.82 -15.37 6.38
CA ASN A 98 4.26 -13.96 6.41
C ASN A 98 3.37 -13.09 7.32
N GLN A 99 2.71 -13.71 8.30
CA GLN A 99 1.84 -13.03 9.26
C GLN A 99 0.74 -12.21 8.58
N TRP A 100 0.19 -12.73 7.48
CA TRP A 100 -0.82 -12.10 6.65
C TRP A 100 -0.38 -10.72 6.11
N THR A 101 0.87 -10.62 5.66
CA THR A 101 1.39 -9.40 5.05
C THR A 101 1.22 -9.45 3.54
N LEU A 102 0.49 -8.48 2.97
CA LEU A 102 0.45 -8.24 1.53
C LEU A 102 1.60 -7.29 1.15
N THR A 103 2.43 -7.68 0.18
CA THR A 103 3.48 -6.82 -0.38
C THR A 103 3.17 -6.51 -1.84
N ILE A 104 3.03 -5.23 -2.17
CA ILE A 104 2.87 -4.72 -3.54
C ILE A 104 4.15 -3.99 -3.92
N GLU A 105 4.67 -4.24 -5.11
CA GLU A 105 5.87 -3.59 -5.63
C GLU A 105 5.49 -2.61 -6.74
N ILE A 106 6.10 -1.42 -6.69
CA ILE A 106 5.98 -0.35 -7.69
C ILE A 106 7.40 -0.08 -8.23
N VAL A 107 7.57 -0.23 -9.54
CA VAL A 107 8.84 -0.04 -10.25
C VAL A 107 8.62 0.87 -11.45
N ASP A 108 9.28 2.03 -11.52
CA ASP A 108 9.20 2.98 -12.65
C ASP A 108 10.50 3.02 -13.50
N PRO A 109 10.67 2.15 -14.50
CA PRO A 109 11.82 2.21 -15.41
C PRO A 109 11.51 3.02 -16.70
N PRO A 110 12.48 3.76 -17.28
CA PRO A 110 13.78 4.13 -16.71
C PRO A 110 13.61 5.17 -15.58
N ALA A 111 14.57 5.18 -14.64
CA ALA A 111 14.48 5.90 -13.35
C ALA A 111 13.89 7.33 -13.46
N GLY A 112 12.92 7.60 -12.61
CA GLY A 112 12.17 8.85 -12.54
C GLY A 112 10.98 8.68 -11.59
N VAL A 113 10.49 9.78 -11.03
CA VAL A 113 9.27 9.74 -10.21
C VAL A 113 8.02 9.90 -11.08
N ASP A 114 6.95 9.19 -10.75
CA ASP A 114 5.62 9.37 -11.34
C ASP A 114 4.52 9.31 -10.27
N GLU A 115 3.32 9.80 -10.60
CA GLU A 115 2.15 9.70 -9.75
C GLU A 115 1.39 8.38 -9.97
N TYR A 116 1.44 7.51 -8.95
CA TYR A 116 0.72 6.26 -8.92
C TYR A 116 -0.60 6.41 -8.18
N SER A 117 -1.67 5.86 -8.75
CA SER A 117 -2.97 5.72 -8.10
C SER A 117 -3.40 4.27 -8.16
N LEU A 118 -3.41 3.60 -7.00
CA LEU A 118 -3.71 2.18 -6.87
C LEU A 118 -5.02 1.97 -6.12
N ARG A 119 -5.76 0.94 -6.54
CA ARG A 119 -6.86 0.36 -5.78
C ARG A 119 -6.50 -1.08 -5.44
N ILE A 120 -6.56 -1.39 -4.15
CA ILE A 120 -6.31 -2.73 -3.60
C ILE A 120 -7.58 -3.15 -2.90
N SER A 121 -8.13 -4.31 -3.23
CA SER A 121 -9.37 -4.82 -2.60
C SER A 121 -9.30 -6.31 -2.35
N TRP A 122 -10.06 -6.82 -1.39
CA TRP A 122 -10.05 -8.23 -1.01
C TRP A 122 -11.37 -8.80 -0.47
#